data_AF-A0A926P9T3-F1
#
_entry.id   AF-A0A926P9T3-F1
#
_cell.length_a   1.000
_cell.length_b   1.000
_cell.length_c   1.000
_cell.angle_alpha   90.00
_cell.angle_beta   90.00
_cell.angle_gamma   90.00
#
_symmetry.space_group_name_H-M   'P 1'
#
loop_
_entity.id
_entity.type
_entity.pdbx_description
1 polymer ?
#
loop_
_entity_poly.entity_id
_entity_poly.type
_entity_poly.pdbx_seq_one_letter_code
_entity_poly.pdbx_strand_id
1 'polypeptide(L)'
;MRLRKLSGNQYDLWLYLWELDPFGDRWVDIPPPAEVARILNVNERTIRRSAQRLEDLELFDFQIEKWKCRNTTASVKLKSSPTDKNVRARTKRSKRGQKDPNVSNGIEMSKNRQNDPNVTPEASLDKDYGSFQTYTDFIQTLSDDEREKFLELGLKKAAELPKPPTLPKKWIERNWQELREEFFTASSQTPSQVDPAQSEREQQEQINAARKELAELQKRQQSWTQQGQGARG
;
A
#
# COMPACT_ATOMS: atom_id res chain seq x y z
N MET A 1 -13.83 10.16 29.60
CA MET A 1 -14.34 9.40 28.43
C MET A 1 -15.65 10.02 27.99
N ARG A 2 -15.75 10.54 26.76
CA ARG A 2 -17.04 10.99 26.22
C ARG A 2 -17.92 9.76 26.05
N LEU A 3 -19.07 9.72 26.71
CA LEU A 3 -20.09 8.68 26.51
C LEU A 3 -20.61 8.81 25.07
N ARG A 4 -20.00 8.08 24.15
CA ARG A 4 -20.43 8.00 22.76
C ARG A 4 -21.80 7.27 22.77
N LYS A 5 -22.84 7.93 22.25
CA LYS A 5 -24.19 7.34 22.18
C LYS A 5 -24.20 6.18 21.18
N LEU A 6 -23.98 4.97 21.69
CA LEU A 6 -24.22 3.72 20.97
C LEU A 6 -25.66 3.28 21.22
N SER A 7 -26.35 2.77 20.20
CA SER A 7 -27.61 2.05 20.39
C SER A 7 -27.35 0.68 21.01
N GLY A 8 -28.37 0.01 21.56
CA GLY A 8 -28.22 -1.31 22.21
C GLY A 8 -27.42 -2.30 21.37
N ASN A 9 -27.85 -2.56 20.14
CA ASN A 9 -27.15 -3.51 19.25
C ASN A 9 -25.72 -3.07 18.87
N GLN A 10 -25.45 -1.75 18.85
CA GLN A 10 -24.09 -1.25 18.61
C GLN A 10 -23.20 -1.48 19.82
N TYR A 11 -23.76 -1.34 21.02
CA TYR A 11 -23.09 -1.62 22.28
C TYR A 11 -22.81 -3.12 22.44
N ASP A 12 -23.77 -3.98 22.08
CA ASP A 12 -23.59 -5.45 22.12
C ASP A 12 -22.47 -5.90 21.17
N LEU A 13 -22.42 -5.34 19.95
CA LEU A 13 -21.33 -5.60 19.01
C LEU A 13 -19.99 -5.06 19.54
N TRP A 14 -20.00 -3.87 20.15
CA TRP A 14 -18.80 -3.27 20.74
C TRP A 14 -18.24 -4.14 21.87
N LEU A 15 -19.10 -4.66 22.76
CA LEU A 15 -18.70 -5.58 23.82
C LEU A 15 -18.13 -6.88 23.27
N TYR A 16 -18.78 -7.46 22.26
CA TYR A 16 -18.29 -8.68 21.60
C TYR A 16 -16.89 -8.47 21.00
N LEU A 17 -16.66 -7.35 20.31
CA LEU A 17 -15.35 -7.04 19.73
C LEU A 17 -14.31 -6.72 20.81
N TRP A 18 -14.70 -6.04 21.89
CA TRP A 18 -13.82 -5.73 23.01
C TRP A 18 -13.38 -6.99 23.78
N GLU A 19 -14.23 -8.02 23.86
CA GLU A 19 -13.87 -9.31 24.45
C GLU A 19 -12.82 -10.05 23.60
N LEU A 20 -12.88 -9.90 22.27
CA LEU A 20 -11.89 -10.49 21.37
C LEU A 20 -10.55 -9.75 21.40
N ASP A 21 -10.59 -8.43 21.47
CA ASP A 21 -9.39 -7.59 21.57
C ASP A 21 -9.61 -6.42 22.54
N PRO A 22 -9.20 -6.57 23.81
CA PRO A 22 -9.29 -5.50 24.80
C PRO A 22 -8.31 -4.35 24.56
N PHE A 23 -7.21 -4.59 23.84
CA PHE A 23 -6.08 -3.67 23.75
C PHE A 23 -6.03 -2.91 22.41
N GLY A 24 -6.51 -3.51 21.32
CA GLY A 24 -6.59 -2.85 20.01
C GLY A 24 -5.23 -2.61 19.36
N ASP A 25 -4.20 -3.36 19.74
CA ASP A 25 -2.82 -3.17 19.25
C ASP A 25 -2.54 -3.91 17.94
N ARG A 26 -3.42 -4.85 17.55
CA ARG A 26 -3.21 -5.80 16.45
C ARG A 26 -4.46 -5.96 15.60
N TRP A 27 -4.25 -6.37 14.35
CA TRP A 27 -5.35 -6.84 13.52
C TRP A 27 -5.76 -8.25 13.98
N VAL A 28 -7.02 -8.39 14.38
CA VAL A 28 -7.61 -9.67 14.80
C VAL A 28 -8.60 -10.16 13.75
N ASP A 29 -8.49 -11.42 13.39
CA ASP A 29 -9.41 -12.09 12.46
C ASP A 29 -10.77 -12.27 13.13
N ILE A 30 -11.72 -11.40 12.76
CA ILE A 30 -13.09 -11.50 13.23
C ILE A 30 -13.94 -12.42 12.33
N PRO A 31 -14.87 -13.21 12.90
CA PRO A 31 -15.80 -14.01 12.11
C PRO A 31 -16.62 -13.17 11.12
N PRO A 32 -17.11 -13.76 10.02
CA PRO A 32 -17.92 -13.04 9.05
C PRO A 32 -19.18 -12.46 9.71
N PRO A 33 -19.72 -11.32 9.23
CA PRO A 33 -20.86 -10.64 9.88
C PRO A 33 -22.10 -11.53 10.09
N ALA A 34 -22.31 -12.55 9.25
CA ALA A 34 -23.40 -13.50 9.37
C ALA A 34 -23.28 -14.45 10.57
N GLU A 35 -22.07 -14.71 11.05
CA GLU A 35 -21.83 -15.53 12.25
C GLU A 35 -22.02 -14.70 13.51
N VAL A 36 -21.44 -13.50 13.55
CA VAL A 36 -21.66 -12.54 14.65
C VAL A 36 -23.14 -12.21 14.81
N ALA A 37 -23.87 -12.09 13.70
CA ALA A 37 -25.32 -11.94 13.68
C ALA A 37 -26.07 -13.08 14.40
N ARG A 38 -25.63 -14.33 14.22
CA ARG A 38 -26.22 -15.49 14.91
C ARG A 38 -25.95 -15.45 16.41
N ILE A 39 -24.74 -15.07 16.81
CA ILE A 39 -24.32 -14.98 18.22
C ILE A 39 -25.13 -13.89 18.95
N LEU A 40 -25.20 -12.70 18.36
CA LEU A 40 -25.90 -11.55 18.95
C LEU A 40 -27.42 -11.58 18.71
N ASN A 41 -27.93 -12.59 17.99
CA ASN A 41 -29.33 -12.71 17.59
C ASN A 41 -29.88 -11.45 16.85
N VAL A 42 -29.05 -10.86 15.99
CA VAL A 42 -29.40 -9.66 15.21
C VAL A 42 -29.27 -9.96 13.71
N ASN A 43 -29.98 -9.20 12.87
CA ASN A 43 -29.81 -9.28 11.42
C ASN A 43 -28.39 -8.86 10.99
N GLU A 44 -27.78 -9.59 10.05
CA GLU A 44 -26.46 -9.28 9.44
C GLU A 44 -26.36 -7.81 8.98
N ARG A 45 -27.44 -7.27 8.39
CA ARG A 45 -27.48 -5.87 7.94
C ARG A 45 -27.26 -4.89 9.09
N THR A 46 -27.77 -5.22 10.27
CA THR A 46 -27.60 -4.41 11.48
C THR A 46 -26.18 -4.49 12.01
N ILE A 47 -25.55 -5.66 11.96
CA ILE A 47 -24.14 -5.83 12.32
C ILE A 47 -23.25 -4.97 11.41
N ARG A 48 -23.43 -5.05 10.08
CA ARG A 48 -22.68 -4.23 9.11
C ARG A 48 -22.84 -2.72 9.36
N ARG A 49 -24.07 -2.26 9.64
CA ARG A 49 -24.34 -0.86 9.98
C ARG A 49 -23.71 -0.46 11.32
N SER A 50 -23.70 -1.36 12.29
CA SER A 50 -23.13 -1.11 13.62
C SER A 50 -21.61 -1.05 13.54
N ALA A 51 -20.98 -1.96 12.79
CA ALA A 51 -19.54 -1.91 12.48
C ALA A 51 -19.15 -0.56 11.83
N GLN A 52 -19.88 -0.12 10.79
CA GLN A 52 -19.64 1.21 10.21
C GLN A 52 -19.75 2.33 11.25
N ARG A 53 -20.70 2.23 12.18
CA ARG A 53 -20.87 3.24 13.23
C ARG A 53 -19.73 3.23 14.24
N LEU A 54 -19.16 2.07 14.54
CA LEU A 54 -17.98 1.95 15.41
C LEU A 54 -16.75 2.58 14.74
N GLU A 55 -16.61 2.42 13.43
CA GLU A 55 -15.57 3.05 12.61
C GLU A 55 -15.74 4.57 12.54
N ASP A 56 -16.96 5.08 12.30
CA ASP A 56 -17.24 6.52 12.36
C ASP A 56 -16.91 7.15 13.72
N LEU A 57 -16.94 6.33 14.77
CA LEU A 57 -16.64 6.72 16.13
C LEU A 57 -15.17 6.46 16.48
N GLU A 58 -14.32 6.06 15.53
CA GLU A 58 -12.89 5.76 15.77
C GLU A 58 -12.73 4.81 16.97
N LEU A 59 -13.65 3.84 17.10
CA LEU A 59 -13.61 2.81 18.14
C LEU A 59 -12.95 1.53 17.62
N PHE A 60 -13.17 1.21 16.35
CA PHE A 60 -12.64 0.04 15.67
C PHE A 60 -12.45 0.35 14.19
N ASP A 61 -11.35 -0.13 13.62
CA ASP A 61 -11.10 -0.10 12.18
C ASP A 61 -11.36 -1.49 11.59
N PHE A 62 -11.93 -1.54 10.39
CA PHE A 62 -12.26 -2.81 9.72
C PHE A 62 -11.55 -2.88 8.37
N GLN A 63 -10.75 -3.94 8.18
CA GLN A 63 -10.06 -4.17 6.91
C GLN A 63 -10.85 -5.12 6.01
N ILE A 64 -10.97 -4.79 4.73
CA ILE A 64 -11.59 -5.67 3.72
C ILE A 64 -10.48 -6.44 2.99
N GLU A 65 -10.27 -7.71 3.35
CA GLU A 65 -9.23 -8.55 2.72
C GLU A 65 -9.53 -8.91 1.26
N LYS A 66 -10.80 -9.18 0.92
CA LYS A 66 -11.19 -9.67 -0.42
C LYS A 66 -12.39 -8.91 -0.95
N TRP A 67 -12.13 -8.00 -1.90
CA TRP A 67 -13.17 -7.26 -2.61
C TRP A 67 -13.66 -8.03 -3.83
N LYS A 68 -14.92 -8.49 -3.81
CA LYS A 68 -15.56 -9.17 -4.95
C LYS A 68 -16.88 -8.49 -5.27
N CYS A 69 -17.09 -8.14 -6.54
CA CYS A 69 -18.37 -7.62 -7.02
C CYS A 69 -18.94 -8.53 -8.12
N ARG A 70 -20.26 -8.61 -8.18
CA ARG A 70 -20.98 -9.15 -9.34
C ARG A 70 -22.03 -8.15 -9.79
N ASN A 71 -22.13 -7.94 -11.10
CA ASN A 71 -23.19 -7.11 -11.66
C ASN A 71 -24.50 -7.92 -11.73
N THR A 72 -25.43 -7.65 -10.81
CA THR A 72 -26.74 -8.31 -10.79
C THR A 72 -27.74 -7.69 -11.77
N THR A 73 -27.48 -6.49 -12.31
CA THR A 73 -28.36 -5.84 -13.29
C THR A 73 -28.17 -6.42 -14.70
N ALA A 74 -27.00 -7.00 -15.00
CA ALA A 74 -26.72 -7.65 -16.28
C ALA A 74 -27.35 -9.06 -16.42
N SER A 75 -27.61 -9.74 -15.29
CA SER A 75 -28.21 -11.09 -15.28
C SER A 75 -29.74 -11.10 -15.39
N VAL A 76 -30.40 -9.93 -15.31
CA VAL A 76 -31.83 -9.82 -15.60
C VAL A 76 -31.99 -9.83 -17.11
N LYS A 77 -32.29 -11.00 -17.68
CA LYS A 77 -32.56 -11.23 -19.11
C LYS A 77 -33.24 -10.00 -19.72
N LEU A 78 -32.55 -9.36 -20.67
CA LEU A 78 -33.09 -8.31 -21.52
C LEU A 78 -34.42 -8.79 -22.14
N LYS A 79 -35.55 -8.38 -21.57
CA LYS A 79 -36.73 -8.11 -22.39
C LYS A 79 -36.45 -6.75 -23.02
N SER A 80 -36.26 -6.78 -24.34
CA SER A 80 -35.98 -5.66 -25.22
C SER A 80 -36.57 -4.33 -24.74
N SER A 81 -35.69 -3.39 -24.41
CA SER A 81 -36.01 -1.96 -24.29
C SER A 81 -34.92 -1.21 -25.06
N PRO A 82 -35.26 -0.20 -25.88
CA PRO A 82 -34.32 0.45 -26.77
C PRO A 82 -33.19 1.11 -25.98
N THR A 83 -31.98 1.02 -26.54
CA THR A 83 -30.73 1.61 -26.03
C THR A 83 -30.85 3.12 -25.86
N ASP A 84 -31.26 3.57 -24.68
CA ASP A 84 -30.97 4.92 -24.21
C ASP A 84 -29.66 4.85 -23.40
N LYS A 85 -28.53 4.96 -24.11
CA LYS A 85 -27.17 4.98 -23.51
C LYS A 85 -26.82 6.36 -22.94
N ASN A 86 -27.77 7.01 -22.28
CA ASN A 86 -27.53 8.25 -21.56
C ASN A 86 -27.56 7.98 -20.06
N VAL A 87 -26.38 7.81 -19.47
CA VAL A 87 -26.24 7.91 -18.01
C VAL A 87 -26.60 9.34 -17.63
N ARG A 88 -27.85 9.57 -17.23
CA ARG A 88 -28.27 10.86 -16.68
C ARG A 88 -27.59 11.06 -15.33
N ALA A 89 -26.48 11.79 -15.33
CA ALA A 89 -25.95 12.38 -14.10
C ALA A 89 -26.98 13.38 -13.58
N ARG A 90 -27.80 12.97 -12.60
CA ARG A 90 -28.74 13.86 -11.93
C ARG A 90 -27.97 14.75 -10.96
N THR A 91 -27.48 15.89 -11.45
CA THR A 91 -27.00 16.97 -10.57
C THR A 91 -28.22 17.72 -10.00
N LYS A 92 -28.13 18.11 -8.72
CA LYS A 92 -29.25 18.66 -7.92
C LYS A 92 -29.73 20.07 -8.35
N ARG A 93 -29.48 20.55 -9.57
CA ARG A 93 -29.79 21.96 -9.95
C ARG A 93 -30.53 22.21 -11.26
N SER A 94 -30.98 21.19 -11.99
CA SER A 94 -31.81 21.47 -13.18
C SER A 94 -33.28 21.71 -12.81
N LYS A 95 -33.77 22.93 -13.07
CA LYS A 95 -35.21 23.24 -13.11
C LYS A 95 -35.78 22.65 -14.40
N ARG A 96 -37.00 22.10 -14.33
CA ARG A 96 -37.73 21.56 -15.49
C ARG A 96 -37.74 22.57 -16.65
N GLY A 97 -37.27 22.18 -17.83
CA GLY A 97 -37.70 22.78 -19.09
C GLY A 97 -36.67 23.39 -20.05
N GLN A 98 -35.35 23.23 -19.87
CA GLN A 98 -34.39 23.67 -20.90
C GLN A 98 -33.85 22.50 -21.74
N LYS A 99 -33.94 22.67 -23.07
CA LYS A 99 -33.18 21.88 -24.05
C LYS A 99 -31.83 22.57 -24.24
N ASP A 100 -30.76 21.92 -23.81
CA ASP A 100 -29.40 22.41 -24.02
C ASP A 100 -28.90 21.98 -25.41
N PRO A 101 -28.10 22.83 -26.10
CA PRO A 101 -27.62 22.55 -27.45
C PRO A 101 -26.56 21.44 -27.45
N ASN A 102 -26.66 20.57 -28.46
CA ASN A 102 -25.78 19.43 -28.69
C ASN A 102 -24.37 19.91 -29.10
N VAL A 103 -23.42 19.92 -28.17
CA VAL A 103 -22.00 20.14 -28.47
C VAL A 103 -21.35 18.79 -28.70
N SER A 104 -21.13 18.47 -29.97
CA SER A 104 -20.43 17.27 -30.43
C SER A 104 -18.92 17.45 -30.29
N ASN A 105 -18.38 17.19 -29.10
CA ASN A 105 -16.95 16.91 -28.95
C ASN A 105 -16.77 15.40 -28.84
N GLY A 106 -16.70 14.73 -29.99
CA GLY A 106 -16.42 13.30 -30.09
C GLY A 106 -14.94 13.03 -29.82
N ILE A 107 -14.62 12.21 -28.83
CA ILE A 107 -13.30 11.58 -28.68
C ILE A 107 -13.34 10.31 -29.54
N GLU A 108 -12.56 10.27 -30.61
CA GLU A 108 -12.39 9.09 -31.45
C GLU A 108 -11.60 8.00 -30.70
N MET A 109 -12.23 6.85 -30.49
CA MET A 109 -11.55 5.64 -30.01
C MET A 109 -10.94 4.91 -31.21
N SER A 110 -9.61 4.84 -31.26
CA SER A 110 -8.86 4.04 -32.24
C SER A 110 -9.26 2.56 -32.14
N LYS A 111 -9.72 2.00 -33.26
CA LYS A 111 -9.85 0.56 -33.46
C LYS A 111 -8.52 0.04 -34.00
N ASN A 112 -7.76 -0.69 -33.20
CA ASN A 112 -7.03 -1.83 -33.76
C ASN A 112 -6.86 -2.96 -32.75
N ARG A 113 -7.16 -4.18 -33.22
CA ARG A 113 -6.86 -5.45 -32.55
C ARG A 113 -5.37 -5.72 -32.75
N GLN A 114 -4.68 -6.24 -31.72
CA GLN A 114 -3.88 -7.48 -31.75
C GLN A 114 -2.84 -7.54 -30.63
N ASN A 115 -2.72 -8.76 -30.08
CA ASN A 115 -1.63 -9.35 -29.29
C ASN A 115 -1.72 -9.22 -27.76
N ASP A 116 -2.22 -10.31 -27.16
CA ASP A 116 -1.67 -10.88 -25.92
C ASP A 116 -0.13 -10.95 -26.03
N PRO A 117 0.61 -10.69 -24.94
CA PRO A 117 1.05 -11.84 -24.17
C PRO A 117 0.95 -11.64 -22.65
N ASN A 118 0.71 -12.76 -21.99
CA ASN A 118 1.17 -13.08 -20.64
C ASN A 118 2.61 -12.57 -20.43
N VAL A 119 2.77 -11.41 -19.80
CA VAL A 119 4.06 -10.86 -19.37
C VAL A 119 3.89 -10.38 -17.93
N THR A 120 4.67 -11.01 -17.06
CA THR A 120 5.03 -10.63 -15.69
C THR A 120 5.20 -9.10 -15.58
N PRO A 121 4.72 -8.42 -14.52
CA PRO A 121 4.93 -6.98 -14.41
C PRO A 121 6.41 -6.70 -14.11
N GLU A 122 7.17 -6.43 -15.16
CA GLU A 122 8.46 -5.75 -15.09
C GLU A 122 8.20 -4.26 -14.82
N ALA A 123 8.96 -3.73 -13.86
CA ALA A 123 8.90 -2.35 -13.43
C ALA A 123 9.12 -1.39 -14.60
N SER A 124 8.09 -0.60 -14.92
CA SER A 124 8.25 0.63 -15.70
C SER A 124 8.16 1.81 -14.74
N LEU A 125 9.35 2.30 -14.37
CA LEU A 125 9.59 3.65 -13.88
C LEU A 125 9.06 4.64 -14.91
N ASP A 126 7.86 5.17 -14.69
CA ASP A 126 7.49 6.46 -15.27
C ASP A 126 7.03 7.38 -14.13
N LYS A 127 7.91 8.35 -13.85
CA LYS A 127 7.79 9.33 -12.77
C LYS A 127 6.77 10.38 -13.18
N ASP A 128 5.50 10.11 -12.94
CA ASP A 128 4.52 11.18 -12.71
C ASP A 128 4.32 11.30 -11.21
N TYR A 129 5.06 12.24 -10.60
CA TYR A 129 4.90 12.62 -9.20
C TYR A 129 3.53 13.28 -9.02
N GLY A 130 2.49 12.44 -8.90
CA GLY A 130 1.18 12.85 -8.45
C GLY A 130 1.32 13.51 -7.09
N SER A 131 0.90 14.78 -7.02
CA SER A 131 0.88 15.59 -5.81
C SER A 131 0.33 14.78 -4.62
N PHE A 132 1.19 14.41 -3.67
CA PHE A 132 0.77 13.69 -2.47
C PHE A 132 -0.20 14.59 -1.69
N GLN A 133 -1.46 14.16 -1.58
CA GLN A 133 -2.51 14.98 -0.96
C GLN A 133 -2.48 14.90 0.57
N THR A 134 -1.96 13.80 1.13
CA THR A 134 -1.89 13.57 2.58
C THR A 134 -0.57 12.93 3.00
N TYR A 135 -0.21 13.13 4.28
CA TYR A 135 0.95 12.50 4.92
C TYR A 135 0.91 10.97 4.80
N THR A 136 -0.27 10.38 4.96
CA THR A 136 -0.45 8.92 4.88
C THR A 136 -0.12 8.39 3.49
N ASP A 137 -0.56 9.07 2.42
CA ASP A 137 -0.24 8.69 1.05
C ASP A 137 1.28 8.76 0.80
N PHE A 138 1.94 9.81 1.28
CA PHE A 138 3.38 9.97 1.15
C PHE A 138 4.15 8.87 1.90
N ILE A 139 3.84 8.65 3.18
CA ILE A 139 4.50 7.61 3.97
C ILE A 139 4.28 6.23 3.32
N GLN A 140 3.10 5.95 2.78
CA GLN A 140 2.82 4.69 2.10
C GLN A 140 3.72 4.44 0.88
N THR A 141 4.22 5.49 0.23
CA THR A 141 5.15 5.35 -0.91
C THR A 141 6.59 5.07 -0.54
N LEU A 142 6.99 5.37 0.70
CA LEU A 142 8.32 5.06 1.20
C LEU A 142 8.41 3.57 1.60
N SER A 143 9.56 2.95 1.36
CA SER A 143 9.89 1.63 1.94
C SER A 143 10.06 1.73 3.47
N ASP A 144 9.96 0.61 4.20
CA ASP A 144 10.05 0.64 5.67
C ASP A 144 11.37 1.26 6.17
N ASP A 145 12.49 0.97 5.49
CA ASP A 145 13.81 1.56 5.79
C ASP A 145 13.85 3.08 5.55
N GLU A 146 13.17 3.57 4.51
CA GLU A 146 13.09 5.01 4.21
C GLU A 146 12.15 5.73 5.17
N ARG A 147 11.07 5.08 5.61
CA ARG A 147 10.15 5.61 6.62
C ARG A 147 10.85 5.84 7.95
N GLU A 148 11.67 4.88 8.40
CA GLU A 148 12.44 5.03 9.64
C GLU A 148 13.40 6.21 9.55
N LYS A 149 14.16 6.32 8.45
CA LYS A 149 15.08 7.45 8.21
C LYS A 149 14.35 8.80 8.16
N PHE A 150 13.17 8.84 7.54
CA PHE A 150 12.34 10.03 7.49
C PHE A 150 11.84 10.45 8.88
N LEU A 151 11.41 9.48 9.69
CA LEU A 151 10.97 9.72 11.06
C LEU A 151 12.11 10.21 11.95
N GLU A 152 13.30 9.62 11.85
CA GLU A 152 14.48 10.09 12.58
C GLU A 152 14.84 11.54 12.23
N LEU A 153 14.81 11.88 10.93
CA LEU A 153 15.04 13.24 10.44
C LEU A 153 13.99 14.21 11.03
N GLY A 154 12.71 13.83 10.98
CA GLY A 154 11.63 14.63 11.55
C GLY A 154 11.74 14.82 13.06
N LEU A 155 12.15 13.79 13.80
CA LEU A 155 12.36 13.85 15.25
C LEU A 155 13.53 14.76 15.61
N LYS A 156 14.64 14.67 14.87
CA LYS A 156 15.80 15.55 15.04
C LYS A 156 15.42 17.01 14.82
N LYS A 157 14.70 17.30 13.74
CA LYS A 157 14.22 18.65 13.42
C LYS A 157 13.24 19.18 14.46
N ALA A 158 12.33 18.34 14.95
CA ALA A 158 11.42 18.72 16.03
C ALA A 158 12.18 19.08 17.33
N ALA A 159 13.28 18.41 17.62
CA ALA A 159 14.12 18.67 18.80
C ALA A 159 14.99 19.94 18.67
N GLU A 160 15.39 20.30 17.45
CA GLU A 160 16.18 21.50 17.14
C GLU A 160 15.36 22.81 17.21
N LEU A 161 14.04 22.72 17.31
CA LEU A 161 13.18 23.89 17.42
C LEU A 161 13.39 24.64 18.75
N PRO A 162 13.37 25.98 18.75
CA PRO A 162 13.53 26.79 19.96
C PRO A 162 12.43 26.56 21.01
N LYS A 163 11.30 25.97 20.60
CA LYS A 163 10.26 25.45 21.48
C LYS A 163 9.94 24.03 21.03
N PRO A 164 10.47 23.00 21.70
CA PRO A 164 10.23 21.63 21.28
C PRO A 164 8.72 21.33 21.37
N PRO A 165 8.12 20.74 20.33
CA PRO A 165 6.72 20.41 20.33
C PRO A 165 6.47 19.30 21.35
N THR A 166 5.39 19.44 22.13
CA THR A 166 4.99 18.44 23.15
C THR A 166 4.68 17.08 22.52
N LEU A 167 4.34 17.05 21.23
CA LEU A 167 4.06 15.84 20.44
C LEU A 167 4.83 15.89 19.11
N PRO A 168 6.10 15.42 19.09
CA PRO A 168 6.95 15.45 17.89
C PRO A 168 6.32 14.74 16.69
N LYS A 169 5.66 13.59 16.90
CA LYS A 169 4.99 12.85 15.81
C LYS A 169 3.89 13.66 15.12
N LYS A 170 3.04 14.36 15.88
CA LYS A 170 1.99 15.23 15.33
C LYS A 170 2.58 16.47 14.64
N TRP A 171 3.74 16.94 15.10
CA TRP A 171 4.45 18.03 14.44
C TRP A 171 5.01 17.57 13.09
N ILE A 172 5.60 16.37 13.02
CA ILE A 172 6.08 15.76 11.78
C ILE A 172 4.93 15.59 10.79
N GLU A 173 3.79 15.03 11.22
CA GLU A 173 2.58 14.89 10.40
C GLU A 173 2.02 16.22 9.87
N ARG A 174 2.27 17.33 10.57
CA ARG A 174 1.79 18.66 10.18
C ARG A 174 2.77 19.40 9.27
N ASN A 175 4.08 19.15 9.42
CA ASN A 175 5.15 19.81 8.67
C ASN A 175 5.84 18.84 7.68
N TRP A 176 5.19 17.75 7.33
CA TRP A 176 5.77 16.67 6.53
C TRP A 176 6.18 17.10 5.11
N GLN A 177 5.55 18.14 4.55
CA GLN A 177 5.88 18.66 3.23
C GLN A 177 7.29 19.26 3.20
N GLU A 178 7.63 20.06 4.22
CA GLU A 178 8.96 20.66 4.37
C GLU A 178 10.01 19.57 4.67
N LEU A 179 9.68 18.64 5.58
CA LEU A 179 10.54 17.51 5.90
C LEU A 179 10.79 16.59 4.69
N ARG A 180 9.81 16.46 3.80
CA ARG A 180 9.94 15.68 2.55
C ARG A 180 10.96 16.31 1.62
N GLU A 181 10.88 17.63 1.41
CA GLU A 181 11.82 18.34 0.56
C GLU A 181 13.25 18.23 1.10
N GLU A 182 13.42 18.39 2.42
CA GLU A 182 14.70 18.20 3.08
C GLU A 182 15.18 16.74 3.00
N PHE A 183 14.29 15.76 3.16
CA PHE A 183 14.63 14.34 3.05
C PHE A 183 15.12 13.97 1.64
N PHE A 184 14.47 14.47 0.59
CA PHE A 184 14.92 14.26 -0.79
C PHE A 184 16.18 15.06 -1.12
N THR A 185 16.38 16.22 -0.51
CA THR A 185 17.61 16.99 -0.63
C THR A 185 18.77 16.29 0.08
N ALA A 186 18.54 15.74 1.27
CA ALA A 186 19.51 14.96 2.04
C ALA A 186 19.78 13.58 1.41
N SER A 187 18.81 12.96 0.75
CA SER A 187 19.05 11.72 -0.01
C SER A 187 19.78 11.98 -1.33
N SER A 188 19.62 13.16 -1.92
CA SER A 188 20.40 13.61 -3.09
C SER A 188 21.78 14.15 -2.70
N GLN A 189 21.96 14.56 -1.45
CA GLN A 189 23.21 14.97 -0.85
C GLN A 189 23.64 13.93 0.18
N THR A 190 24.10 12.77 -0.26
CA THR A 190 25.12 12.04 0.50
C THR A 190 26.44 12.80 0.35
N PRO A 191 27.00 13.42 1.41
CA PRO A 191 28.43 13.57 1.50
C PRO A 191 28.96 12.25 2.05
N SER A 192 29.09 11.27 1.17
CA SER A 192 30.02 10.17 1.38
C SER A 192 30.69 9.92 0.05
N GLN A 193 31.83 10.59 -0.11
CA GLN A 193 32.94 10.03 -0.87
C GLN A 193 33.23 8.63 -0.31
N VAL A 194 32.51 7.62 -0.79
CA VAL A 194 33.16 6.34 -1.02
C VAL A 194 33.79 6.54 -2.38
N ASP A 195 35.10 6.79 -2.39
CA ASP A 195 35.87 6.88 -3.62
C ASP A 195 35.47 5.68 -4.50
N PRO A 196 34.96 5.87 -5.73
CA PRO A 196 34.57 4.76 -6.60
C PRO A 196 35.74 3.78 -6.79
N ALA A 197 36.98 4.26 -6.65
CA ALA A 197 38.19 3.47 -6.64
C ALA A 197 38.31 2.46 -5.48
N GLN A 198 37.72 2.71 -4.30
CA GLN A 198 37.75 1.74 -3.19
C GLN A 198 36.72 0.63 -3.37
N SER A 199 35.50 0.97 -3.79
CA SER A 199 34.47 -0.03 -4.10
C SER A 199 34.90 -0.95 -5.24
N GLU A 200 35.59 -0.41 -6.24
CA GLU A 200 36.11 -1.20 -7.37
C GLU A 200 37.31 -2.07 -6.96
N ARG A 201 38.17 -1.60 -6.05
CA ARG A 201 39.26 -2.40 -5.48
C ARG A 201 38.74 -3.57 -4.66
N GLU A 202 37.72 -3.36 -3.84
CA GLU A 202 37.12 -4.44 -3.02
C GLU A 202 36.43 -5.49 -3.90
N GLN A 203 35.70 -5.08 -4.94
CA GLN A 203 35.15 -6.02 -5.93
C GLN A 203 36.26 -6.77 -6.67
N GLN A 204 37.32 -6.09 -7.09
CA GLN A 204 38.43 -6.70 -7.80
C GLN A 204 39.20 -7.69 -6.91
N GLU A 205 39.35 -7.39 -5.62
CA GLU A 205 39.97 -8.27 -4.63
C GLU A 205 39.13 -9.52 -4.38
N GLN A 206 37.80 -9.38 -4.28
CA GLN A 206 36.89 -10.53 -4.18
C GLN A 206 36.95 -11.41 -5.44
N ILE A 207 36.97 -10.81 -6.64
CA ILE A 207 37.11 -11.55 -7.91
C ILE A 207 38.46 -12.28 -7.97
N ASN A 208 39.53 -11.63 -7.52
CA ASN A 208 40.86 -12.23 -7.49
C ASN A 208 40.98 -13.35 -6.46
N ALA A 209 40.34 -13.22 -5.29
CA ALA A 209 40.27 -14.26 -4.27
C ALA A 209 39.51 -15.50 -4.80
N ALA A 210 38.34 -15.30 -5.41
CA ALA A 210 37.56 -16.38 -6.01
C ALA A 210 38.33 -17.12 -7.12
N ARG A 211 39.09 -16.39 -7.94
CA ARG A 211 39.95 -17.00 -8.99
C ARG A 211 41.08 -17.84 -8.40
N LYS A 212 41.69 -17.41 -7.30
CA LYS A 212 42.74 -18.19 -6.62
C LYS A 212 42.18 -19.47 -6.00
N GLU A 213 41.03 -19.38 -5.34
CA GLU A 213 40.34 -20.54 -4.77
C GLU A 213 39.99 -21.57 -5.85
N LEU A 214 39.48 -21.12 -6.99
CA LEU A 214 39.18 -21.98 -8.13
C LEU A 214 40.42 -22.71 -8.67
N ALA A 215 41.56 -22.01 -8.77
CA ALA A 215 42.82 -22.59 -9.22
C ALA A 215 43.38 -23.62 -8.22
N GLU A 216 43.20 -23.38 -6.91
CA GLU A 216 43.61 -24.31 -5.86
C GLU A 216 42.75 -25.59 -5.87
N LEU A 217 41.45 -25.45 -6.08
CA LEU A 217 40.55 -26.59 -6.28
C LEU A 217 40.92 -27.41 -7.52
N GLN A 218 41.28 -26.76 -8.63
CA GLN A 218 41.77 -27.45 -9.82
C GLN A 218 43.07 -28.22 -9.57
N LYS A 219 44.03 -27.64 -8.85
CA LYS A 219 45.27 -28.34 -8.47
C LYS A 219 45.00 -29.53 -7.56
N ARG A 220 44.09 -29.38 -6.60
CA ARG A 220 43.61 -30.50 -5.77
C ARG A 220 43.05 -31.60 -6.65
N GLN A 221 42.12 -31.31 -7.55
CA GLN A 221 41.56 -32.33 -8.46
C GLN A 221 42.64 -33.06 -9.26
N GLN A 222 43.66 -32.35 -9.76
CA GLN A 222 44.78 -32.97 -10.48
C GLN A 222 45.70 -33.83 -9.59
N SER A 223 45.86 -33.50 -8.30
CA SER A 223 46.61 -34.36 -7.38
C SER A 223 45.86 -35.66 -7.06
N TRP A 224 44.54 -35.60 -6.94
CA TRP A 224 43.68 -36.78 -6.73
C TRP A 224 43.75 -37.74 -7.94
N THR A 225 43.81 -37.23 -9.17
CA THR A 225 43.89 -38.08 -10.37
C THR A 225 45.25 -38.76 -10.53
N GLN A 226 46.35 -38.12 -10.11
CA GLN A 226 47.69 -38.75 -10.14
C GLN A 226 47.89 -39.81 -9.05
N GLN A 227 47.37 -39.61 -7.84
CA GLN A 227 47.44 -40.62 -6.78
C GLN A 227 46.61 -41.88 -7.08
N GLY A 228 45.50 -41.75 -7.83
CA GLY A 228 44.67 -42.88 -8.24
C GLY A 228 45.31 -43.80 -9.30
N GLN A 229 46.30 -43.33 -10.05
CA GLN A 229 46.98 -44.15 -11.09
C GLN A 229 48.18 -44.94 -10.56
N GLY A 230 48.70 -44.64 -9.37
CA GLY A 230 49.84 -45.35 -8.76
C GLY A 230 49.48 -46.60 -7.94
N ALA A 231 48.19 -46.87 -7.70
CA ALA A 231 47.72 -47.97 -6.84
C ALA A 231 47.21 -49.22 -7.61
N ARG A 232 47.46 -49.30 -8.92
CA ARG A 232 47.13 -50.47 -9.78
C ARG A 232 48.35 -50.95 -10.58
N GLY A 233 49.51 -51.01 -9.94
CA GLY A 233 50.72 -51.66 -10.45
C GLY A 233 51.11 -52.82 -9.55
#